data_AF-A0A1B1KHU4-F1
#
_entry.id   AF-A0A1B1KHU4-F1
#
_cell.length_a   1.000
_cell.length_b   1.000
_cell.length_c   1.000
_cell.angle_alpha   90.00
_cell.angle_beta   90.00
_cell.angle_gamma   90.00
#
_symmetry.space_group_name_H-M   'P 1'
#
loop_
_entity.id
_entity.type
_entity.pdbx_description
1 polymer ?
#
loop_
_entity_poly.entity_id
_entity_poly.type
_entity_poly.pdbx_seq_one_letter_code
_entity_poly.pdbx_strand_id
1 'polypeptide(L)'
;MMDVILANKLVKAIPEGAHLLLVGDVDQLPSVGAGEVLRDLLSADTIPRVRLTKIFRQARQSGIVVNAHRINAATPPQLTGFDDFFWFACELAEQSDLHPAEETAELVVDIVARRIPHKFGLNPRQDVQVLAPRPCNLASRVSSRYACLRFGGYRSAGLGAEGLRDE
;
A
#
# COMPACT_ATOMS: atom_id res chain seq x y z
N MET A 1 -4.36 -5.66 -11.32
CA MET A 1 -3.09 -6.43 -11.42
C MET A 1 -3.12 -7.54 -12.48
N MET A 2 -4.25 -8.19 -12.74
CA MET A 2 -4.41 -9.14 -13.86
C MET A 2 -5.18 -8.48 -15.02
N ASP A 3 -4.58 -8.41 -16.20
CA ASP A 3 -5.27 -7.94 -17.41
C ASP A 3 -6.01 -9.09 -18.12
N VAL A 4 -6.82 -8.73 -19.12
CA VAL A 4 -7.66 -9.69 -19.86
C VAL A 4 -6.84 -10.74 -20.61
N ILE A 5 -5.66 -10.38 -21.14
CA ILE A 5 -4.82 -11.30 -21.89
C ILE A 5 -4.24 -12.36 -20.96
N LEU A 6 -3.73 -11.93 -19.79
CA LEU A 6 -3.21 -12.82 -18.77
C LEU A 6 -4.31 -13.71 -18.19
N ALA A 7 -5.49 -13.15 -17.91
CA ALA A 7 -6.64 -13.93 -17.44
C ALA A 7 -7.06 -15.00 -18.46
N ASN A 8 -7.08 -14.66 -19.75
CA ASN A 8 -7.40 -15.64 -20.80
C ASN A 8 -6.41 -16.80 -20.83
N LYS A 9 -5.12 -16.50 -20.73
CA LYS A 9 -4.06 -17.52 -20.67
C LYS A 9 -4.17 -18.39 -19.42
N LEU A 10 -4.44 -17.78 -18.27
CA LEU A 10 -4.65 -18.50 -17.01
C LEU A 10 -5.80 -19.49 -17.14
N VAL A 11 -6.98 -19.03 -17.56
CA VAL A 11 -8.18 -19.88 -17.65
C VAL A 11 -7.98 -21.02 -18.64
N LYS A 12 -7.31 -20.78 -19.78
CA LYS A 12 -6.98 -21.84 -20.76
C LYS A 12 -6.00 -22.89 -20.24
N ALA A 13 -5.17 -22.56 -19.27
CA ALA A 13 -4.20 -23.48 -18.69
C ALA A 13 -4.80 -24.36 -17.58
N ILE A 14 -6.03 -24.09 -17.15
CA ILE A 14 -6.71 -24.85 -16.10
C ILE A 14 -7.35 -26.10 -16.73
N PRO A 15 -7.02 -27.30 -16.26
CA PRO A 15 -7.61 -28.53 -16.77
C PRO A 15 -9.09 -28.64 -16.41
N GLU A 16 -9.83 -29.42 -17.20
CA GLU A 16 -11.23 -29.70 -16.92
C GLU A 16 -11.41 -30.37 -15.54
N GLY A 17 -12.44 -29.96 -14.81
CA GLY A 17 -12.73 -30.46 -13.46
C GLY A 17 -11.91 -29.83 -12.33
N ALA A 18 -10.93 -28.95 -12.63
CA ALA A 18 -10.22 -28.21 -11.59
C ALA A 18 -11.02 -27.02 -11.05
N HIS A 19 -10.69 -26.60 -9.82
CA HIS A 19 -11.29 -25.43 -9.18
C HIS A 19 -10.35 -24.22 -9.28
N LEU A 20 -10.91 -23.07 -9.67
CA LEU A 20 -10.22 -21.77 -9.66
C LEU A 20 -10.79 -20.89 -8.55
N LEU A 21 -9.91 -20.47 -7.62
CA LEU A 21 -10.22 -19.45 -6.62
C LEU A 21 -9.40 -18.19 -6.91
N LEU A 22 -10.08 -17.10 -7.24
CA LEU A 22 -9.44 -15.79 -7.41
C LEU A 22 -9.60 -14.98 -6.13
N VAL A 23 -8.49 -14.43 -5.64
CA VAL A 23 -8.45 -13.57 -4.46
C VAL A 23 -7.77 -12.26 -4.84
N GLY A 24 -8.38 -11.14 -4.48
CA GLY A 24 -7.82 -9.82 -4.72
C GLY A 24 -8.63 -8.73 -4.03
N ASP A 25 -8.09 -7.52 -4.08
CA ASP A 25 -8.73 -6.32 -3.58
C ASP A 25 -9.26 -5.53 -4.78
N VAL A 26 -10.56 -5.22 -4.78
CA VAL A 26 -11.21 -4.48 -5.88
C VAL A 26 -10.98 -2.98 -5.81
N ASP A 27 -10.56 -2.50 -4.64
CA ASP A 27 -10.31 -1.08 -4.38
C ASP A 27 -8.84 -0.72 -4.68
N GLN A 28 -8.02 -1.70 -5.11
CA GLN A 28 -6.68 -1.47 -5.65
C GLN A 28 -6.72 -0.84 -7.05
N LEU A 29 -5.56 -0.31 -7.45
CA LEU A 29 -5.37 0.27 -8.79
C LEU A 29 -5.72 -0.74 -9.90
N PRO A 30 -6.27 -0.23 -11.02
CA PRO A 30 -6.60 -1.05 -12.17
C PRO A 30 -5.36 -1.76 -12.72
N SER A 31 -5.59 -2.76 -13.56
CA SER A 31 -4.49 -3.39 -14.30
C SER A 31 -3.84 -2.39 -15.27
N VAL A 32 -2.52 -2.54 -15.49
CA VAL A 32 -1.80 -1.71 -16.47
C VAL A 32 -2.25 -2.05 -17.90
N GLY A 33 -2.44 -3.34 -18.17
CA GLY A 33 -3.06 -3.83 -19.40
C GLY A 33 -4.57 -3.64 -19.40
N ALA A 34 -5.19 -3.83 -20.56
CA ALA A 34 -6.62 -3.61 -20.72
C ALA A 34 -7.49 -4.54 -19.87
N GLY A 35 -8.55 -3.96 -19.31
CA GLY A 35 -9.69 -4.63 -18.66
C GLY A 35 -9.55 -4.81 -17.15
N GLU A 36 -10.71 -4.93 -16.50
CA GLU A 36 -10.87 -4.93 -15.05
C GLU A 36 -11.37 -6.29 -14.56
N VAL A 37 -10.60 -7.34 -14.87
CA VAL A 37 -11.05 -8.74 -14.78
C VAL A 37 -11.71 -9.08 -13.45
N LEU A 38 -11.07 -8.76 -12.31
CA LEU A 38 -11.63 -9.11 -11.00
C LEU A 38 -12.97 -8.39 -10.75
N ARG A 39 -13.07 -7.10 -11.14
CA ARG A 39 -14.27 -6.29 -10.98
C ARG A 39 -15.40 -6.80 -11.88
N ASP A 40 -15.06 -7.23 -13.09
CA ASP A 40 -16.01 -7.76 -14.09
C ASP A 40 -16.49 -9.19 -13.77
N LEU A 41 -15.68 -10.00 -13.06
CA LEU A 41 -16.05 -11.35 -12.58
C LEU A 41 -16.89 -11.33 -11.29
N LEU A 42 -16.59 -10.42 -10.36
CA LEU A 42 -17.61 -9.85 -9.47
C LEU A 42 -18.61 -9.10 -10.39
N SER A 43 -19.75 -8.53 -10.04
CA SER A 43 -20.74 -8.07 -11.08
C SER A 43 -21.40 -9.19 -11.91
N ALA A 44 -20.69 -10.21 -12.40
CA ALA A 44 -21.28 -11.38 -13.05
C ALA A 44 -22.05 -12.24 -12.05
N ASP A 45 -23.35 -12.42 -12.25
CA ASP A 45 -24.22 -13.15 -11.31
C ASP A 45 -24.03 -14.66 -11.32
N THR A 46 -23.42 -15.19 -12.37
CA THR A 46 -23.14 -16.63 -12.53
C THR A 46 -21.91 -17.10 -11.75
N ILE A 47 -21.07 -16.18 -11.25
CA ILE A 47 -19.83 -16.52 -10.56
C ILE A 47 -20.01 -16.35 -9.05
N PRO A 48 -19.85 -17.44 -8.26
CA PRO A 48 -19.90 -17.37 -6.80
C PRO A 48 -18.84 -16.40 -6.27
N ARG A 49 -19.26 -15.49 -5.37
CA ARG A 49 -18.39 -14.45 -4.83
C ARG A 49 -18.63 -14.23 -3.34
N VAL A 50 -17.55 -13.86 -2.63
CA VAL A 50 -17.59 -13.47 -1.22
C VAL A 50 -16.75 -12.22 -1.05
N ARG A 51 -17.29 -11.18 -0.40
CA ARG A 51 -16.54 -9.98 0.00
C ARG A 51 -16.28 -10.00 1.50
N LEU A 52 -15.01 -9.95 1.90
CA LEU A 52 -14.63 -9.83 3.30
C LEU A 52 -14.76 -8.37 3.75
N THR A 53 -15.62 -8.10 4.74
CA THR A 53 -15.90 -6.74 5.24
C THR A 53 -15.43 -6.51 6.68
N LYS A 54 -15.07 -7.58 7.40
CA LYS A 54 -14.71 -7.51 8.81
C LYS A 54 -13.21 -7.24 8.99
N ILE A 55 -12.89 -6.14 9.66
CA ILE A 55 -11.52 -5.77 10.06
C ILE A 55 -11.22 -6.37 11.44
N PHE A 56 -10.06 -7.03 11.59
CA PHE A 56 -9.61 -7.56 12.88
C PHE A 56 -9.09 -6.47 13.81
N ARG A 57 -9.14 -6.70 15.13
CA ARG A 57 -8.96 -5.68 16.18
C ARG A 57 -7.64 -4.91 16.08
N GLN A 58 -6.54 -5.59 15.74
CA GLN A 58 -5.22 -4.99 15.57
C GLN A 58 -5.18 -3.95 14.44
N ALA A 59 -5.97 -4.15 13.38
CA ALA A 59 -6.01 -3.25 12.23
C ALA A 59 -6.92 -2.03 12.45
N ARG A 60 -7.79 -2.03 13.48
CA ARG A 60 -8.67 -0.88 13.79
C ARG A 60 -7.95 0.31 14.40
N GLN A 61 -6.77 0.10 14.99
CA GLN A 61 -5.97 1.16 15.60
C GLN A 61 -4.91 1.73 14.65
N SER A 62 -4.69 1.10 13.50
CA SER A 62 -3.72 1.57 12.49
C SER A 62 -4.27 2.77 11.72
N GLY A 63 -3.51 3.87 11.73
CA GLY A 63 -3.83 5.06 10.94
C GLY A 63 -3.80 4.79 9.44
N ILE A 64 -2.96 3.85 8.99
CA ILE A 64 -2.89 3.43 7.58
C ILE A 64 -4.22 2.78 7.16
N VAL A 65 -4.71 1.81 7.94
CA VAL A 65 -5.96 1.10 7.63
C VAL A 65 -7.17 2.04 7.70
N VAL A 66 -7.25 2.86 8.76
CA VAL A 66 -8.32 3.85 8.92
C VAL A 66 -8.35 4.81 7.74
N ASN A 67 -7.20 5.35 7.33
CA ASN A 67 -7.13 6.28 6.20
C ASN A 67 -7.43 5.61 4.85
N ALA A 68 -7.05 4.35 4.64
CA ALA A 68 -7.43 3.62 3.43
C ALA A 68 -8.95 3.51 3.28
N HIS A 69 -9.67 3.18 4.36
CA HIS A 69 -11.14 3.17 4.35
C HIS A 69 -11.74 4.55 4.08
N ARG A 70 -11.17 5.62 4.64
CA ARG A 70 -11.63 7.00 4.38
C ARG A 70 -11.47 7.37 2.91
N ILE A 71 -10.32 7.07 2.30
CA ILE A 71 -10.06 7.31 0.89
C ILE A 71 -11.06 6.56 0.01
N ASN A 72 -11.30 5.26 0.28
CA ASN A 72 -12.27 4.46 -0.48
C ASN A 72 -13.71 4.99 -0.31
N ALA A 73 -14.02 5.64 0.81
CA ALA A 73 -15.29 6.30 1.07
C ALA A 73 -15.31 7.79 0.63
N ALA A 74 -14.36 8.21 -0.21
CA ALA A 74 -14.20 9.60 -0.69
C ALA A 74 -14.15 10.65 0.44
N THR A 75 -13.69 10.25 1.62
CA THR A 75 -13.52 11.10 2.81
C THR A 75 -12.04 11.45 2.99
N PRO A 76 -11.68 12.71 3.29
CA PRO A 76 -10.29 13.09 3.51
C PRO A 76 -9.62 12.28 4.62
N PRO A 77 -8.32 11.92 4.48
CA PRO A 77 -7.58 11.21 5.51
C PRO A 77 -7.39 12.07 6.75
N GLN A 78 -7.32 11.42 7.91
CA GLN A 78 -6.92 12.04 9.16
C GLN A 78 -5.39 12.03 9.25
N LEU A 79 -4.79 13.21 9.44
CA LEU A 79 -3.35 13.40 9.30
C LEU A 79 -2.58 13.27 10.63
N THR A 80 -3.28 13.27 11.77
CA THR A 80 -2.69 13.26 13.12
C THR A 80 -3.40 12.27 14.04
N GLY A 81 -2.78 11.94 15.18
CA GLY A 81 -3.37 11.06 16.20
C GLY A 81 -3.16 9.56 15.96
N PHE A 82 -2.15 9.20 15.16
CA PHE A 82 -1.76 7.81 14.90
C PHE A 82 -0.28 7.60 15.19
N ASP A 83 0.08 6.38 15.62
CA ASP A 83 1.45 5.99 15.93
C ASP A 83 2.21 5.42 14.73
N ASP A 84 1.49 5.10 13.64
CA ASP A 84 1.99 4.43 12.44
C ASP A 84 1.71 5.19 11.13
N PHE A 85 1.05 6.34 11.19
CA PHE A 85 0.77 7.21 10.04
C PHE A 85 1.20 8.65 10.33
N PHE A 86 2.08 9.18 9.48
CA PHE A 86 2.65 10.52 9.64
C PHE A 86 2.50 11.32 8.34
N TRP A 87 2.07 12.56 8.47
CA TRP A 87 2.02 13.53 7.38
C TRP A 87 3.10 14.59 7.56
N PHE A 88 3.94 14.79 6.54
CA PHE A 88 4.95 15.84 6.52
C PHE A 88 4.56 16.85 5.44
N ALA A 89 4.17 18.06 5.86
CA ALA A 89 3.94 19.15 4.94
C ALA A 89 5.30 19.72 4.48
N CYS A 90 5.47 19.88 3.17
CA CYS A 90 6.54 20.69 2.61
C CYS A 90 5.99 22.11 2.46
N GLU A 91 6.28 22.97 3.42
CA GLU A 91 6.00 24.40 3.31
C GLU A 91 7.14 25.02 2.52
N LEU A 92 6.81 25.55 1.33
CA LEU A 92 7.79 26.20 0.48
C LEU A 92 8.29 27.46 1.19
N ALA A 93 9.60 27.57 1.38
CA ALA A 93 10.14 28.81 1.89
C ALA A 93 9.88 29.91 0.85
N GLU A 94 9.27 31.02 1.26
CA GLU A 94 8.95 32.16 0.39
C GLU A 94 10.20 32.77 -0.29
N GLN A 95 11.40 32.38 0.15
CA GLN A 95 12.71 32.89 -0.27
C GLN A 95 13.66 31.77 -0.74
N SER A 96 13.12 30.62 -1.15
CA SER A 96 13.91 29.53 -1.73
C SER A 96 14.06 29.74 -3.25
N ASP A 97 15.31 29.73 -3.73
CA ASP A 97 15.62 29.70 -5.17
C ASP A 97 15.41 28.30 -5.79
N LEU A 98 15.15 27.28 -4.95
CA LEU A 98 14.95 25.91 -5.40
C LEU A 98 13.55 25.70 -5.97
N HIS A 99 13.44 24.76 -6.90
CA HIS A 99 12.13 24.35 -7.36
C HIS A 99 11.41 23.60 -6.22
N PRO A 100 10.09 23.78 -6.01
CA PRO A 100 9.31 23.07 -4.98
C PRO A 100 9.49 21.53 -4.91
N ALA A 101 9.80 20.95 -6.06
CA ALA A 101 10.08 19.53 -6.21
C ALA A 101 11.42 19.10 -5.57
N GLU A 102 12.42 19.97 -5.64
CA GLU A 102 13.75 19.74 -5.06
C GLU A 102 13.67 19.85 -3.54
N GLU A 103 12.99 20.86 -3.00
CA GLU A 103 12.70 20.97 -1.56
C GLU A 103 11.98 19.73 -1.01
N THR A 104 10.98 19.24 -1.75
CA THR A 104 10.28 18.01 -1.38
C THR A 104 11.21 16.80 -1.40
N ALA A 105 12.11 16.70 -2.39
CA ALA A 105 13.06 15.60 -2.49
C ALA A 105 14.06 15.61 -1.34
N GLU A 106 14.58 16.78 -0.96
CA GLU A 106 15.48 16.93 0.19
C GLU A 106 14.80 16.54 1.50
N LEU A 107 13.55 16.97 1.70
CA LEU A 107 12.76 16.57 2.86
C LEU A 107 12.53 15.05 2.91
N VAL A 108 12.24 14.41 1.76
CA VAL A 108 12.08 12.95 1.68
C VAL A 108 13.38 12.24 2.05
N VAL A 109 14.53 12.71 1.54
CA VAL A 109 15.84 12.14 1.90
C VAL A 109 16.11 12.27 3.39
N ASP A 110 15.84 13.43 3.99
CA ASP A 110 15.97 13.62 5.44
C ASP A 110 15.08 12.66 6.23
N ILE A 111 13.81 12.55 5.86
CA ILE A 111 12.87 11.66 6.56
C ILE A 111 13.34 10.21 6.49
N VAL A 112 13.72 9.73 5.30
CA VAL A 112 14.10 8.32 5.06
C VAL A 112 15.45 7.99 5.65
N ALA A 113 16.46 8.86 5.52
CA ALA A 113 17.81 8.58 5.94
C ALA A 113 18.06 8.87 7.43
N ARG A 114 17.29 9.77 8.04
CA ARG A 114 17.52 10.24 9.41
C ARG A 114 16.32 10.04 10.33
N ARG A 115 15.19 10.71 10.05
CA ARG A 115 14.08 10.79 11.02
C ARG A 115 13.44 9.43 11.30
N ILE A 116 13.15 8.66 10.25
CA ILE A 116 12.55 7.33 10.34
C ILE A 116 13.48 6.32 11.03
N PRO A 117 14.74 6.13 10.57
CA PRO A 117 15.69 5.22 11.20
C PRO A 117 15.86 5.52 12.69
N HIS A 118 15.98 6.80 13.04
CA HIS A 118 16.15 7.22 14.43
C HIS A 118 14.92 6.93 15.29
N LYS A 119 13.71 7.16 14.79
CA LYS A 119 12.47 6.93 15.56
C LYS A 119 12.12 5.46 15.74
N PHE A 120 12.35 4.64 14.71
CA PHE A 120 11.86 3.26 14.66
C PHE A 120 12.96 2.19 14.72
N GLY A 121 14.24 2.59 14.73
CA GLY A 121 15.37 1.66 14.74
C GLY A 121 15.49 0.83 13.46
N LEU A 122 15.19 1.45 12.31
CA LEU A 122 15.15 0.79 10.99
C LEU A 122 16.40 1.09 10.16
N ASN A 123 16.79 0.16 9.30
CA ASN A 123 17.81 0.40 8.29
C ASN A 123 17.21 1.16 7.10
N PRO A 124 17.72 2.36 6.77
CA PRO A 124 17.13 3.21 5.72
C PRO A 124 17.16 2.58 4.32
N ARG A 125 18.09 1.66 4.05
CA ARG A 125 18.24 1.03 2.73
C ARG A 125 17.49 -0.29 2.59
N GLN A 126 17.22 -0.97 3.70
CA GLN A 126 16.63 -2.32 3.70
C GLN A 126 15.17 -2.33 4.16
N ASP A 127 14.81 -1.44 5.09
CA ASP A 127 13.52 -1.51 5.80
C ASP A 127 12.55 -0.39 5.41
N VAL A 128 13.02 0.60 4.64
CA VAL A 128 12.22 1.78 4.24
C VAL A 128 12.04 1.81 2.73
N GLN A 129 10.78 1.86 2.27
CA GLN A 129 10.46 2.01 0.86
C GLN A 129 9.79 3.36 0.58
N VAL A 130 10.36 4.07 -0.40
CA VAL A 130 9.79 5.31 -0.95
C VAL A 130 8.94 4.98 -2.16
N LEU A 131 7.69 5.45 -2.17
CA LEU A 131 6.74 5.29 -3.28
C LEU A 131 6.37 6.67 -3.83
N ALA A 132 6.37 6.80 -5.16
CA ALA A 132 5.94 8.01 -5.87
C ALA A 132 4.97 7.64 -7.01
N PRO A 133 3.92 8.44 -7.28
CA PRO A 133 2.92 8.10 -8.31
C PRO A 133 3.43 8.08 -9.75
N ARG A 134 4.58 8.70 -10.03
CA ARG A 134 5.22 8.72 -11.36
C ARG A 134 6.68 8.30 -11.28
N PRO A 135 7.25 7.77 -12.38
CA PRO A 135 8.68 7.47 -12.45
C PRO A 135 9.48 8.72 -12.12
N CYS A 136 10.30 8.62 -11.07
CA CYS A 136 11.17 9.69 -10.63
C CYS A 136 12.51 9.53 -11.35
N ASN A 137 12.68 10.15 -12.52
CA ASN A 137 14.03 10.38 -13.03
C ASN A 137 14.59 11.48 -12.12
N LEU A 138 15.77 11.27 -11.54
CA LEU A 138 16.34 12.16 -10.51
C LEU A 138 16.54 13.62 -11.00
N ALA A 139 16.40 13.88 -12.31
CA ALA A 139 16.43 15.21 -12.94
C ALA A 139 15.06 15.71 -13.45
N SER A 140 13.96 14.98 -13.25
CA SER A 140 12.62 15.43 -13.65
C SER A 140 11.63 15.30 -12.49
N ARG A 141 11.73 16.28 -11.58
CA ARG A 141 10.65 16.83 -10.75
C ARG A 141 9.81 15.78 -10.01
N VAL A 142 10.14 15.59 -8.72
CA VAL A 142 9.19 15.18 -7.67
C VAL A 142 8.08 16.24 -7.58
N SER A 143 7.18 16.29 -8.56
CA SER A 143 6.09 17.25 -8.65
C SER A 143 4.89 16.86 -7.78
N SER A 144 4.97 15.75 -7.03
CA SER A 144 3.86 15.25 -6.25
C SER A 144 4.09 15.53 -4.77
N ARG A 145 3.14 16.24 -4.16
CA ARG A 145 3.07 16.62 -2.75
C ARG A 145 2.88 15.43 -1.79
N TYR A 146 3.25 14.22 -2.21
CA TYR A 146 2.88 12.98 -1.56
C TYR A 146 4.06 12.00 -1.63
N ALA A 147 4.76 11.85 -0.51
CA ALA A 147 5.61 10.71 -0.24
C ALA A 147 4.88 9.83 0.79
N CYS A 148 4.36 8.69 0.35
CA CYS A 148 3.84 7.69 1.28
C CYS A 148 4.98 6.74 1.63
N LEU A 149 5.40 6.75 2.88
CA LEU A 149 6.47 5.89 3.38
C LEU A 149 5.81 4.67 4.01
N ARG A 150 5.98 3.51 3.37
CA ARG A 150 5.52 2.24 3.91
C ARG A 150 6.64 1.66 4.76
N PHE A 151 6.35 1.45 6.05
CA PHE A 151 7.25 0.75 6.97
C PHE A 151 7.04 -0.75 6.81
N GLY A 152 8.06 -1.44 6.28
CA GLY A 152 8.09 -2.89 6.23
C GLY A 152 8.58 -3.45 7.56
N GLY A 153 7.66 -3.79 8.47
CA GLY A 153 7.97 -4.40 9.76
C GLY A 153 7.19 -5.69 10.00
N TYR A 154 7.30 -6.69 9.12
CA TYR A 154 6.88 -8.04 9.49
C TYR A 154 7.99 -8.67 10.35
N ARG A 155 7.99 -8.40 11.66
CA ARG A 155 8.61 -9.33 12.59
C ARG A 155 7.67 -10.53 12.69
N SER A 156 8.10 -11.68 12.18
CA SER A 156 7.50 -12.96 12.51
C SER A 156 7.44 -13.07 14.05
N ALA A 157 6.24 -12.96 14.61
CA ALA A 157 6.01 -13.46 15.95
C ALA A 157 6.27 -14.96 15.88
N GLY A 158 7.41 -15.40 16.43
CA GLY A 158 7.69 -16.80 16.65
C GLY A 158 6.55 -17.38 17.46
N LEU A 159 5.77 -18.27 16.84
CA LEU A 159 4.89 -19.19 17.54
C LEU A 159 5.80 -20.09 18.38
N GLY A 160 5.99 -19.72 19.65
CA GLY A 160 6.45 -20.62 20.69
C GLY A 160 5.40 -21.70 20.86
N ALA A 161 5.61 -22.84 20.20
CA ALA A 161 4.90 -24.07 20.48
C ALA A 161 5.53 -24.71 21.73
N GLU A 162 5.08 -24.30 22.91
CA GLU A 162 5.28 -25.05 24.14
C GLU A 162 3.97 -25.14 24.93
N GLY A 163 3.58 -26.37 25.26
CA GLY A 163 2.77 -26.64 26.45
C GLY A 163 1.27 -26.85 26.26
N LEU A 164 0.85 -27.85 25.49
CA LEU A 164 -0.39 -28.60 25.75
C LEU A 164 -0.08 -30.09 25.55
N ARG A 165 0.40 -30.74 26.61
CA ARG A 165 0.34 -32.18 26.81
C ARG A 165 -0.54 -32.42 28.03
N ASP A 166 -1.60 -33.19 27.79
CA ASP A 166 -2.25 -34.17 28.68
C ASP A 166 -2.02 -34.01 30.18
N GLU A 167 -3.07 -33.63 30.91
CA GLU A 167 -3.77 -34.45 31.92
C GLU A 167 -5.24 -34.03 32.03
#